data_AF-A0A517TN41-F1
#
_entry.id   AF-A0A517TN41-F1
#
_cell.length_a   1.000
_cell.length_b   1.000
_cell.length_c   1.000
_cell.angle_alpha   90.00
_cell.angle_beta   90.00
_cell.angle_gamma   90.00
#
_symmetry.space_group_name_H-M   'P 1'
#
loop_
_entity.id
_entity.type
_entity.pdbx_description
1 polymer ?
#
loop_
_entity_poly.entity_id
_entity_poly.type
_entity_poly.pdbx_seq_one_letter_code
_entity_poly.pdbx_strand_id
1 'polypeptide(L)'
;MHTIRLRAAWETAEGRGTRRFNRPTGLDAGTRVWIAWDGPANDAVLNGEAIDNVFHCGPPRFDITERLRPANVLELGTDNGAVLESVRLEIVEPESAPSSSR
;
A
#
# COMPACT_ATOMS: atom_id res chain seq x y z
N MET A 1 -4.59 -10.88 9.70
CA MET A 1 -3.78 -9.84 9.02
C MET A 1 -2.70 -10.50 8.20
N HIS A 2 -2.71 -10.26 6.89
CA HIS A 2 -1.78 -10.83 5.92
C HIS A 2 -0.95 -9.72 5.26
N THR A 3 0.36 -9.92 5.06
CA THR A 3 1.24 -8.88 4.50
C THR A 3 1.90 -9.35 3.21
N ILE A 4 1.72 -8.59 2.13
CA ILE A 4 2.38 -8.80 0.84
C ILE A 4 3.45 -7.72 0.68
N ARG A 5 4.73 -8.11 0.68
CA ARG A 5 5.81 -7.13 0.48
C ARG A 5 6.10 -6.93 -1.02
N LEU A 6 6.27 -5.69 -1.44
CA LEU A 6 6.59 -5.30 -2.82
C LEU A 6 8.12 -5.24 -3.01
N ARG A 7 8.79 -6.39 -2.88
CA ARG A 7 10.27 -6.49 -2.69
C ARG A 7 11.14 -6.42 -3.96
N ALA A 8 10.59 -6.40 -5.17
CA ALA A 8 11.39 -6.51 -6.40
C ALA A 8 10.83 -5.67 -7.56
N ALA A 9 11.70 -5.16 -8.44
CA ALA A 9 11.41 -4.41 -9.68
C ALA A 9 10.68 -3.07 -9.47
N TRP A 10 11.30 -2.19 -8.69
CA TRP A 10 11.01 -0.76 -8.74
C TRP A 10 11.71 -0.14 -9.94
N GLU A 11 10.98 0.60 -10.75
CA GLU A 11 11.54 1.46 -11.79
C GLU A 11 11.86 2.81 -11.13
N THR A 12 13.13 3.18 -11.02
CA THR A 12 13.55 4.43 -10.40
C THR A 12 14.02 5.45 -11.44
N ALA A 13 13.43 6.64 -11.43
CA ALA A 13 13.81 7.75 -12.29
C ALA A 13 13.66 9.07 -11.52
N GLU A 14 14.70 9.92 -11.53
CA GLU A 14 14.64 11.29 -10.98
C GLU A 14 14.09 11.40 -9.54
N GLY A 15 14.47 10.47 -8.66
CA GLY A 15 13.97 10.46 -7.27
C GLY A 15 12.54 9.90 -7.12
N ARG A 16 11.95 9.33 -8.18
CA ARG A 16 10.65 8.67 -8.13
C ARG A 16 10.80 7.17 -8.38
N GLY A 17 10.31 6.37 -7.43
CA GLY A 17 10.16 4.93 -7.57
C GLY A 17 8.76 4.57 -8.05
N THR A 18 8.67 3.80 -9.12
CA THR A 18 7.40 3.30 -9.67
C THR A 18 7.32 1.78 -9.55
N ARG A 19 6.16 1.27 -9.13
CA ARG A 19 5.91 -0.16 -9.00
C ARG A 19 4.52 -0.54 -9.45
N ARG A 20 4.45 -1.48 -10.38
CA ARG A 20 3.19 -2.13 -10.79
C ARG A 20 2.87 -3.30 -9.86
N PHE A 21 1.60 -3.48 -9.53
CA PHE A 21 1.11 -4.64 -8.77
C PHE A 21 -0.36 -4.95 -9.10
N ASN A 22 -0.75 -6.22 -8.98
CA ASN A 22 -2.13 -6.63 -9.19
C ASN A 22 -2.93 -6.53 -7.90
N ARG A 23 -4.25 -6.36 -8.03
CA ARG A 23 -5.16 -6.46 -6.89
C ARG A 23 -5.00 -7.84 -6.23
N PRO A 24 -4.82 -7.91 -4.89
CA PRO A 24 -4.84 -9.19 -4.18
C PRO A 24 -6.15 -9.95 -4.47
N THR A 25 -6.05 -11.25 -4.66
CA THR A 25 -7.20 -12.14 -4.91
C THR A 25 -7.81 -12.62 -3.59
N GLY A 26 -9.08 -13.04 -3.60
CA GLY A 26 -9.74 -13.59 -2.41
C GLY A 26 -10.07 -12.55 -1.34
N LEU A 27 -10.33 -11.30 -1.75
CA LEU A 27 -10.76 -10.25 -0.83
C LEU A 27 -12.26 -10.41 -0.56
N ASP A 28 -12.61 -10.94 0.61
CA ASP A 28 -13.99 -11.06 1.06
C ASP A 28 -14.63 -9.71 1.33
N ALA A 29 -15.97 -9.67 1.36
CA ALA A 29 -16.72 -8.48 1.77
C ALA A 29 -16.29 -8.04 3.18
N GLY A 30 -15.77 -6.81 3.29
CA GLY A 30 -15.23 -6.27 4.55
C GLY A 30 -13.71 -6.38 4.69
N THR A 31 -13.03 -7.04 3.75
CA THR A 31 -11.56 -7.05 3.74
C THR A 31 -11.03 -5.67 3.35
N ARG A 32 -10.14 -5.12 4.17
CA ARG A 32 -9.44 -3.86 3.89
C ARG A 32 -8.02 -4.09 3.46
N VAL A 33 -7.57 -3.31 2.48
CA VAL A 33 -6.20 -3.33 1.99
C VAL A 33 -5.56 -1.98 2.26
N TRP A 34 -4.44 -2.03 2.98
CA TRP A 34 -3.63 -0.86 3.29
C TRP A 34 -2.31 -0.93 2.55
N ILE A 35 -1.81 0.21 2.08
CA ILE A 35 -0.42 0.34 1.64
C ILE A 35 0.38 0.95 2.80
N ALA A 36 1.57 0.42 3.03
CA ALA A 36 2.51 0.97 4.00
C ALA A 36 3.95 0.89 3.47
N TRP A 37 4.80 1.80 3.93
CA TRP A 37 6.22 1.78 3.59
C TRP A 37 7.08 2.28 4.76
N ASP A 38 8.35 1.91 4.71
CA ASP A 38 9.37 2.33 5.65
C ASP A 38 10.44 3.13 4.89
N GLY A 39 10.84 4.27 5.47
CA GLY A 39 11.75 5.22 4.85
C GLY A 39 11.08 6.52 4.40
N PRO A 40 11.87 7.52 3.99
CA PRO A 40 11.38 8.83 3.61
C PRO A 40 10.73 8.80 2.22
N ALA A 41 9.43 9.07 2.16
CA ALA A 41 8.71 9.42 0.94
C ALA A 41 8.02 10.76 1.12
N ASN A 42 8.18 11.67 0.16
CA ASN A 42 7.59 13.00 0.19
C ASN A 42 6.14 12.98 -0.27
N ASP A 43 5.90 12.21 -1.33
CA ASP A 43 4.62 12.03 -1.97
C ASP A 43 4.41 10.58 -2.39
N ALA A 44 3.15 10.19 -2.45
CA ALA A 44 2.73 8.88 -2.90
C ALA A 44 1.53 9.06 -3.84
N VAL A 45 1.55 8.36 -4.97
CA VAL A 45 0.49 8.37 -5.97
C VAL A 45 0.09 6.94 -6.27
N LEU A 46 -1.21 6.65 -6.21
CA LEU A 46 -1.77 5.37 -6.59
C LEU A 46 -2.69 5.57 -7.78
N ASN A 47 -2.42 4.89 -8.89
CA ASN A 47 -3.25 4.92 -10.08
C ASN A 47 -3.48 6.34 -10.65
N GLY A 48 -2.51 7.23 -10.45
CA GLY A 48 -2.57 8.64 -10.84
C GLY A 48 -3.21 9.58 -9.81
N GLU A 49 -3.65 9.05 -8.66
CA GLU A 49 -4.29 9.83 -7.59
C GLU A 49 -3.36 9.94 -6.38
N ALA A 50 -3.19 11.16 -5.86
CA ALA A 50 -2.40 11.38 -4.65
C ALA A 50 -2.99 10.59 -3.47
N ILE A 51 -2.11 9.90 -2.75
CA ILE A 51 -2.42 9.37 -1.42
C ILE A 51 -2.09 10.49 -0.45
N ASP A 52 -3.11 11.24 -0.05
CA ASP A 52 -2.92 12.37 0.86
C ASP A 52 -2.31 11.88 2.17
N ASN A 53 -1.07 12.33 2.39
CA ASN A 53 -0.22 12.00 3.50
C ASN A 53 -0.73 12.76 4.73
N VAL A 54 -1.79 12.27 5.36
CA VAL A 54 -2.19 12.76 6.69
C VAL A 54 -1.04 12.41 7.62
N PHE A 55 -0.25 13.42 8.01
CA PHE A 55 0.86 13.32 8.95
C PHE A 55 0.52 12.33 10.09
N HIS A 56 1.04 11.12 10.00
CA HIS A 56 0.89 10.10 11.03
C HIS A 56 2.20 10.01 11.80
N CYS A 57 2.13 10.15 13.12
CA CYS A 57 3.20 9.70 14.01
C CYS A 57 3.26 8.17 13.95
N GLY A 58 4.03 7.63 13.00
CA GLY A 58 4.20 6.20 12.77
C GLY A 58 4.55 5.87 11.31
N PRO A 59 4.81 4.60 10.98
CA PRO A 59 5.01 4.20 9.60
C PRO A 59 3.78 4.59 8.75
N PRO A 60 3.96 5.26 7.61
CA PRO A 60 2.86 5.65 6.74
C PRO A 60 2.00 4.43 6.41
N ARG A 61 0.70 4.52 6.66
CA ARG A 61 -0.27 3.44 6.42
C ARG A 61 -1.57 4.05 5.86
N PHE A 62 -1.96 3.66 4.66
CA PHE A 62 -3.09 4.27 3.95
C PHE A 62 -4.07 3.22 3.45
N ASP A 63 -5.36 3.43 3.72
CA ASP A 63 -6.43 2.57 3.21
C ASP A 63 -6.59 2.83 1.71
N ILE A 64 -6.35 1.80 0.89
CA ILE A 64 -6.44 1.86 -0.56
C ILE A 64 -7.56 0.98 -1.10
N THR A 65 -8.41 0.43 -0.22
CA THR A 65 -9.41 -0.60 -0.56
C THR A 65 -10.29 -0.18 -1.75
N GLU A 66 -10.84 1.02 -1.69
CA GLU A 66 -11.74 1.57 -2.72
C GLU A 66 -10.99 2.07 -3.97
N ARG A 67 -9.66 2.24 -3.90
CA ARG A 67 -8.82 2.75 -4.99
C ARG A 67 -8.17 1.63 -5.81
N LEU A 68 -8.32 0.36 -5.38
CA LEU A 68 -7.72 -0.80 -6.03
C LEU A 68 -8.41 -1.16 -7.35
N ARG A 69 -7.63 -1.10 -8.43
CA ARG A 69 -7.97 -1.56 -9.77
C ARG A 69 -7.39 -2.96 -10.00
N PRO A 70 -7.83 -3.72 -11.03
CA PRO A 70 -7.24 -5.03 -11.35
C PRO A 70 -5.70 -4.98 -11.51
N ALA A 71 -5.21 -3.93 -12.17
CA ALA A 71 -3.80 -3.59 -12.27
C ALA A 71 -3.57 -2.20 -11.68
N ASN A 72 -2.57 -2.08 -10.80
CA ASN A 72 -2.28 -0.86 -10.07
C ASN A 72 -0.86 -0.38 -10.34
N VAL A 73 -0.67 0.93 -10.24
CA VAL A 73 0.64 1.59 -10.27
C VAL A 73 0.78 2.43 -9.01
N LEU A 74 1.81 2.12 -8.23
CA LEU A 74 2.24 2.93 -7.10
C LEU A 74 3.48 3.72 -7.50
N GLU A 75 3.45 5.02 -7.27
CA GLU A 75 4.61 5.90 -7.39
C GLU A 75 4.91 6.49 -6.02
N LEU A 76 6.17 6.48 -5.64
CA LEU A 76 6.67 7.09 -4.42
C LEU A 76 7.80 8.05 -4.78
N GLY A 77 7.66 9.33 -4.43
CA GLY A 77 8.74 10.30 -4.57
C GLY A 77 9.60 10.33 -3.31
N THR A 78 10.91 10.29 -3.50
CA THR A 78 11.92 10.39 -2.45
C THR A 78 12.90 11.53 -2.76
N ASP A 79 13.41 12.18 -1.72
CA ASP A 79 14.46 13.20 -1.89
C ASP A 79 15.74 12.56 -2.41
N ASN A 80 16.32 13.10 -3.49
CA ASN A 80 17.70 12.90 -3.97
C ASN A 80 18.42 11.61 -3.51
N GLY A 81 17.87 10.44 -3.88
CA GLY A 81 18.50 9.15 -3.64
C GLY A 81 18.22 8.50 -2.28
N ALA A 82 17.27 9.03 -1.52
CA ALA A 82 16.80 8.38 -0.31
C ALA A 82 16.13 7.03 -0.65
N VAL A 83 16.49 6.01 0.11
CA VAL A 83 16.13 4.62 -0.16
C VAL A 83 14.89 4.27 0.64
N LEU A 84 13.86 3.77 -0.06
CA LEU A 84 12.74 3.11 0.57
C LEU A 84 13.20 1.74 1.07
N GLU A 85 13.10 1.51 2.38
CA GLU A 85 13.56 0.25 2.99
C GLU A 85 12.59 -0.88 2.68
N SER A 86 11.29 -0.58 2.75
CA SER A 86 10.25 -1.56 2.52
C SER A 86 8.96 -0.91 2.05
N VAL A 87 8.23 -1.60 1.17
CA VAL A 87 6.86 -1.25 0.77
C VAL A 87 6.02 -2.51 0.84
N ARG A 88 4.83 -2.43 1.41
CA ARG A 88 3.99 -3.58 1.71
C ARG A 88 2.50 -3.25 1.59
N LEU A 89 1.73 -4.25 1.18
CA LEU A 89 0.28 -4.27 1.33
C LEU A 89 -0.07 -5.04 2.60
N GLU A 90 -0.95 -4.49 3.42
CA GLU A 90 -1.49 -5.12 4.60
C GLU A 90 -2.97 -5.40 4.38
N ILE A 91 -3.32 -6.67 4.36
CA ILE A 91 -4.68 -7.16 4.16
C ILE A 91 -5.25 -7.50 5.53
N VAL A 92 -6.33 -6.82 5.88
CA VAL A 92 -7.06 -6.99 7.13
C VAL A 92 -8.42 -7.57 6.79
N GLU A 93 -8.59 -8.86 7.06
CA GLU A 93 -9.88 -9.54 6.95
C GLU A 93 -10.86 -8.95 7.97
N PRO A 94 -12.17 -8.96 7.67
CA PRO A 94 -13.17 -8.61 8.67
C PRO A 94 -13.05 -9.56 9.85
N GLU A 95 -13.22 -9.04 11.06
CA GLU A 95 -13.33 -9.88 12.24
C GLU A 95 -14.48 -10.86 12.00
N SER A 96 -14.17 -12.15 11.89
CA SER A 96 -15.19 -13.18 11.77
C SER A 96 -16.08 -13.05 13.00
N ALA A 97 -17.34 -12.66 12.81
CA ALA A 97 -18.29 -12.54 13.91
C ALA A 97 -18.21 -13.84 14.73
N PRO A 98 -18.14 -13.77 16.09
CA PRO A 98 -18.07 -14.97 16.89
C PRO A 98 -19.28 -15.84 16.54
N SER A 99 -19.02 -17.03 16.00
CA SER A 99 -20.04 -18.05 15.76
C SER A 99 -20.80 -18.25 17.07
N SER A 100 -21.98 -17.63 17.15
CA SER A 100 -22.91 -17.86 18.24
C SER A 100 -23.51 -19.24 18.03
N SER A 101 -22.86 -20.25 18.60
CA SER A 101 -23.46 -21.57 18.76
C SER A 101 -24.73 -21.41 19.60
N ARG A 102 -25.88 -21.69 19.00
CA ARG A 102 -27.15 -21.92 19.70
C ARG A 102 -27.18 -23.31 20.31
#